data_AF-A0A927MWR9-F1
#
_entry.id   AF-A0A927MWR9-F1
#
_cell.length_a   1.000
_cell.length_b   1.000
_cell.length_c   1.000
_cell.angle_alpha   90.00
_cell.angle_beta   90.00
_cell.angle_gamma   90.00
#
_symmetry.space_group_name_H-M   'P 1'
#
loop_
_entity.id
_entity.type
_entity.pdbx_description
1 polymer ?
#
loop_
_entity_poly.entity_id
_entity_poly.type
_entity_poly.pdbx_seq_one_letter_code
_entity_poly.pdbx_strand_id
1 'polypeptide(L)'
;MRRRNRVVDIVDFGDAVVGDPLYDFAHFVRGGPADDPRSAAILPGVRRSYAAHGGAEPRNWDQLFWIYDIFNAVRNAEWCARESVPWISGLREKIVQLLDQLDGCRSPG
;
A
#
# COMPACT_ATOMS: atom_id res chain seq x y z
N MET A 1 10.22 -30.09 -13.23
CA MET A 1 10.52 -28.78 -13.84
C MET A 1 9.68 -27.72 -13.12
N ARG A 2 10.25 -26.99 -12.14
CA ARG A 2 9.51 -25.90 -11.47
C ARG A 2 9.32 -24.77 -12.48
N ARG A 3 8.09 -24.52 -12.94
CA ARG A 3 7.78 -23.28 -13.67
C ARG A 3 8.15 -22.13 -12.74
N ARG A 4 9.18 -21.37 -13.11
CA ARG A 4 9.47 -20.08 -12.47
C ARG A 4 8.30 -19.18 -12.87
N ASN A 5 7.40 -18.90 -11.93
CA ASN A 5 6.38 -17.86 -12.12
C ASN A 5 7.12 -16.52 -12.18
N ARG A 6 7.56 -16.14 -13.38
CA ARG A 6 8.21 -14.87 -13.66
C ARG A 6 7.10 -13.88 -13.99
N VAL A 7 7.07 -12.75 -13.28
CA VAL A 7 6.30 -11.59 -13.74
C VAL A 7 6.97 -11.10 -15.02
N VAL A 8 6.22 -11.11 -16.12
CA VAL A 8 6.73 -10.74 -17.46
C VAL A 8 6.20 -9.42 -17.95
N ASP A 9 5.12 -8.91 -17.35
CA ASP A 9 4.51 -7.66 -17.76
C ASP A 9 3.71 -7.01 -16.61
N ILE A 10 3.57 -5.69 -16.66
CA ILE A 10 2.63 -4.90 -15.86
C ILE A 10 1.70 -4.24 -16.87
N VAL A 11 0.40 -4.48 -16.72
CA VAL A 11 -0.63 -3.95 -17.62
C VAL A 11 -1.53 -2.99 -16.87
N ASP A 12 -2.33 -2.20 -17.61
CA ASP A 12 -3.31 -1.25 -17.06
C ASP A 12 -2.69 -0.07 -16.27
N PHE A 13 -1.95 0.78 -16.99
CA PHE A 13 -1.32 1.99 -16.45
C PHE A 13 -2.31 3.17 -16.27
N GLY A 14 -3.62 2.98 -16.45
CA GLY A 14 -4.61 4.07 -16.52
C GLY A 14 -4.65 4.96 -15.27
N ASP A 15 -4.31 4.39 -14.11
CA ASP A 15 -4.35 5.04 -12.79
C ASP A 15 -2.95 5.29 -12.18
N ALA A 16 -1.86 5.08 -12.94
CA ALA A 16 -0.48 5.37 -12.52
C ALA A 16 -0.20 6.89 -12.51
N VAL A 17 -0.93 7.62 -11.67
CA VAL A 17 -1.13 9.07 -11.78
C VAL A 17 -0.10 9.88 -10.98
N VAL A 18 0.59 9.29 -9.99
CA VAL A 18 1.36 10.11 -9.03
C VAL A 18 2.83 10.31 -9.41
N GLY A 19 3.37 9.54 -10.37
CA GLY A 19 4.78 9.66 -10.77
C GLY A 19 5.79 9.33 -9.66
N ASP A 20 5.31 8.95 -8.48
CA ASP A 20 6.09 8.46 -7.35
C ASP A 20 6.01 6.93 -7.33
N PRO A 21 7.13 6.21 -7.59
CA PRO A 21 7.16 4.75 -7.52
C PRO A 21 6.70 4.16 -6.18
N LEU A 22 6.79 4.91 -5.08
CA LEU A 22 6.29 4.49 -3.76
C LEU A 22 4.78 4.46 -3.68
N TYR A 23 4.11 5.35 -4.41
CA TYR A 23 2.66 5.34 -4.53
C TYR A 23 2.18 4.05 -5.20
N ASP A 24 2.76 3.71 -6.36
CA ASP A 24 2.44 2.49 -7.10
C ASP A 24 2.74 1.24 -6.27
N PHE A 25 3.87 1.25 -5.56
CA PHE A 25 4.21 0.18 -4.64
C PHE A 25 3.14 0.01 -3.55
N ALA A 26 2.77 1.10 -2.85
CA ALA A 26 1.79 1.06 -1.76
C ALA A 26 0.43 0.57 -2.27
N HIS A 27 0.01 1.03 -3.45
CA HIS A 27 -1.21 0.58 -4.11
C HIS A 27 -1.20 -0.93 -4.42
N PHE A 28 -0.08 -1.46 -4.91
CA PHE A 28 0.06 -2.88 -5.24
C PHE A 28 -0.07 -3.81 -4.02
N VAL A 29 0.50 -3.42 -2.87
CA VAL A 29 0.65 -4.32 -1.71
C VAL A 29 -0.36 -4.11 -0.58
N ARG A 30 -1.09 -2.98 -0.56
CA ARG A 30 -1.87 -2.55 0.63
C ARG A 30 -3.32 -2.16 0.33
N GLY A 31 -3.91 -2.59 -0.78
CA GLY A 31 -5.32 -2.25 -1.10
C GLY A 31 -6.39 -2.73 -0.10
N GLY A 32 -6.10 -3.73 0.73
CA GLY A 32 -7.09 -4.35 1.62
C GLY A 32 -7.43 -3.55 2.90
N PRO A 33 -8.50 -3.97 3.61
CA PRO A 33 -8.86 -3.46 4.95
C PRO A 33 -7.80 -3.80 6.01
N ALA A 34 -7.95 -3.25 7.22
CA ALA A 34 -7.01 -3.43 8.33
C ALA A 34 -6.72 -4.90 8.68
N ASP A 35 -7.73 -5.76 8.54
CA ASP A 35 -7.67 -7.20 8.84
C ASP A 35 -7.18 -8.06 7.67
N ASP A 36 -6.78 -7.47 6.53
CA ASP A 36 -6.28 -8.24 5.38
C ASP A 36 -4.89 -8.87 5.67
N PRO A 37 -4.81 -10.20 5.83
CA PRO A 37 -3.56 -10.87 6.18
C PRO A 37 -2.53 -10.84 5.04
N ARG A 38 -2.96 -10.60 3.79
CA ARG A 38 -2.10 -10.64 2.61
C ARG A 38 -1.08 -9.52 2.64
N SER A 39 -1.49 -8.34 3.10
CA SER A 39 -0.63 -7.17 3.22
C SER A 39 0.60 -7.46 4.09
N ALA A 40 0.39 -8.03 5.28
CA ALA A 40 1.47 -8.37 6.20
C ALA A 40 2.36 -9.51 5.66
N ALA A 41 1.77 -10.49 4.97
CA ALA A 41 2.51 -11.61 4.41
C ALA A 41 3.41 -11.22 3.22
N ILE A 42 2.94 -10.33 2.35
CA ILE A 42 3.58 -10.02 1.06
C ILE A 42 4.58 -8.87 1.19
N LEU A 43 4.28 -7.86 2.01
CA LEU A 43 5.05 -6.61 2.10
C LEU A 43 6.56 -6.82 2.32
N PRO A 44 7.03 -7.67 3.26
CA PRO A 44 8.47 -7.86 3.46
C PRO A 44 9.18 -8.44 2.25
N GLY A 45 8.52 -9.34 1.52
CA GLY A 45 9.07 -9.96 0.30
C GLY A 45 9.17 -8.96 -0.84
N VAL A 46 8.11 -8.18 -1.06
CA VAL A 46 8.07 -7.20 -2.15
C VAL A 46 9.03 -6.04 -1.89
N ARG A 47 9.17 -5.56 -0.64
CA ARG A 47 10.15 -4.51 -0.28
C ARG A 47 11.58 -4.96 -0.58
N ARG A 48 11.96 -6.16 -0.12
CA ARG A 48 13.28 -6.74 -0.42
C ARG A 48 13.53 -6.87 -1.92
N SER A 49 12.52 -7.30 -2.67
CA SER A 49 12.65 -7.43 -4.13
C SER A 49 12.82 -6.07 -4.80
N TYR A 50 12.07 -5.05 -4.36
CA TYR A 50 12.15 -3.70 -4.92
C TYR A 50 13.52 -3.05 -4.67
N ALA A 51 14.03 -3.11 -3.44
CA ALA A 51 15.37 -2.63 -3.10
C ALA A 51 16.46 -3.36 -3.92
N ALA A 52 16.33 -4.69 -4.09
CA ALA A 52 17.29 -5.48 -4.86
C ALA A 52 17.33 -5.14 -6.37
N HIS A 53 16.31 -4.47 -6.90
CA HIS A 53 16.21 -4.09 -8.32
C HIS A 53 16.35 -2.57 -8.54
N GLY A 54 17.02 -1.86 -7.62
CA GLY A 54 17.36 -0.45 -7.78
C GLY A 54 16.32 0.53 -7.25
N GLY A 55 15.30 0.04 -6.54
CA GLY A 55 14.38 0.87 -5.81
C GLY A 55 15.07 1.61 -4.66
N ALA A 56 14.77 2.91 -4.50
CA ALA A 56 15.33 3.74 -3.44
C ALA A 56 14.45 3.74 -2.20
N GLU A 57 15.00 3.44 -1.02
CA GLU A 57 14.33 3.61 0.27
C GLU A 57 14.69 4.99 0.86
N PRO A 58 13.88 6.06 0.68
CA PRO A 58 14.17 7.33 1.31
C PRO A 58 13.99 7.21 2.83
N ARG A 59 14.60 8.14 3.56
CA ARG A 59 14.60 8.11 5.03
C ARG A 59 13.20 8.11 5.66
N ASN A 60 12.22 8.66 4.96
CA ASN A 60 10.82 8.74 5.35
C ASN A 60 9.93 7.68 4.65
N TRP A 61 10.52 6.58 4.15
CA TRP A 61 9.80 5.54 3.41
C TRP A 61 8.51 5.10 4.12
N ASP A 62 8.58 4.76 5.40
CA ASP A 62 7.40 4.27 6.13
C ASP A 62 6.30 5.35 6.27
N GLN A 63 6.68 6.61 6.47
CA GLN A 63 5.73 7.72 6.55
C GLN A 63 5.02 7.96 5.21
N LEU A 64 5.77 7.92 4.11
CA LEU A 64 5.19 8.00 2.76
C LEU A 64 4.25 6.81 2.50
N PHE A 65 4.64 5.61 2.91
CA PHE A 65 3.79 4.42 2.81
C PHE A 65 2.48 4.59 3.56
N TRP A 66 2.49 5.10 4.78
CA TRP A 66 1.27 5.32 5.56
C TRP A 66 0.36 6.34 4.89
N ILE A 67 0.93 7.44 4.39
CA ILE A 67 0.18 8.47 3.66
C ILE A 67 -0.49 7.86 2.41
N TYR A 68 0.26 7.11 1.59
CA TYR A 68 -0.31 6.49 0.39
C TYR A 68 -1.33 5.40 0.70
N ASP A 69 -1.15 4.66 1.79
CA ASP A 69 -2.10 3.66 2.23
C ASP A 69 -3.41 4.30 2.75
N ILE A 70 -3.35 5.49 3.36
CA ILE A 70 -4.54 6.29 3.67
C ILE A 70 -5.28 6.67 2.38
N PHE A 71 -4.58 7.20 1.36
CA PHE A 71 -5.20 7.52 0.07
C PHE A 71 -5.86 6.30 -0.58
N ASN A 72 -5.17 5.16 -0.56
CA ASN A 72 -5.68 3.90 -1.09
C ASN A 72 -6.95 3.45 -0.33
N ALA A 73 -6.94 3.53 1.01
CA ALA A 73 -8.08 3.17 1.82
C ALA A 73 -9.31 4.07 1.56
N VAL A 74 -9.11 5.37 1.32
CA VAL A 74 -10.18 6.29 0.93
C VAL A 74 -10.76 5.93 -0.44
N ARG A 75 -9.92 5.69 -1.46
CA ARG A 75 -10.39 5.26 -2.79
C ARG A 75 -11.11 3.92 -2.74
N ASN A 76 -10.61 2.97 -1.96
CA ASN A 76 -11.26 1.67 -1.81
C ASN A 76 -12.57 1.78 -1.04
N ALA A 77 -12.73 2.74 -0.13
CA ALA A 77 -14.01 2.98 0.54
C ALA A 77 -15.07 3.49 -0.44
N GLU A 78 -14.70 4.40 -1.37
CA GLU A 78 -15.58 4.84 -2.47
C GLU A 78 -16.01 3.65 -3.34
N TRP A 79 -15.04 2.84 -3.78
CA TRP A 79 -15.32 1.63 -4.56
C TRP A 79 -16.22 0.66 -3.78
N CYS A 80 -15.95 0.41 -2.50
CA CYS A 80 -16.78 -0.46 -1.66
C CYS A 80 -18.21 0.03 -1.51
N ALA A 81 -18.41 1.35 -1.40
CA ALA A 81 -19.75 1.95 -1.34
C ALA A 81 -20.52 1.74 -2.65
N ARG A 82 -19.84 1.83 -3.80
CA ARG A 82 -20.43 1.59 -5.12
C ARG A 82 -20.74 0.10 -5.36
N GLU A 83 -19.80 -0.78 -5.02
CA GLU A 83 -19.88 -2.22 -5.30
C GLU A 83 -20.47 -3.06 -4.16
N SER A 84 -20.92 -2.43 -3.07
CA SER A 84 -21.46 -3.10 -1.87
C SER A 84 -20.51 -4.13 -1.22
N VAL A 85 -19.20 -3.83 -1.23
CA VAL A 85 -18.18 -4.68 -0.58
C VAL A 85 -18.08 -4.32 0.90
N PRO A 86 -18.12 -5.29 1.83
CA PRO A 86 -18.24 -5.03 3.27
C PRO A 86 -16.91 -4.66 3.94
N TRP A 87 -16.08 -3.83 3.31
CA TRP A 87 -14.76 -3.44 3.84
C TRP A 87 -14.72 -2.04 4.46
N ILE A 88 -15.79 -1.24 4.34
CA ILE A 88 -15.81 0.17 4.79
C ILE A 88 -15.34 0.31 6.25
N SER A 89 -15.81 -0.54 7.16
CA SER A 89 -15.40 -0.48 8.57
C SER A 89 -13.91 -0.76 8.77
N GLY A 90 -13.38 -1.79 8.10
CA GLY A 90 -11.96 -2.16 8.18
C GLY A 90 -11.05 -1.14 7.50
N LEU A 91 -11.50 -0.49 6.42
CA LEU A 91 -10.79 0.62 5.78
C LEU A 91 -10.76 1.86 6.67
N ARG A 92 -11.87 2.18 7.36
CA ARG A 92 -11.93 3.27 8.34
C ARG A 92 -10.97 3.03 9.50
N GLU A 93 -10.97 1.83 10.07
CA GLU A 93 -10.05 1.46 11.15
C GLU A 93 -8.59 1.63 10.72
N LYS A 94 -8.26 1.15 9.51
CA LYS A 94 -6.93 1.31 8.93
C LYS A 94 -6.50 2.77 8.84
N ILE A 95 -7.38 3.65 8.35
CA ILE A 95 -7.09 5.08 8.24
C ILE A 95 -6.77 5.68 9.61
N VAL A 96 -7.56 5.37 10.65
CA VAL A 96 -7.31 5.86 12.01
C VAL A 96 -5.95 5.40 12.52
N GLN A 97 -5.64 4.11 12.40
CA GLN A 97 -4.35 3.55 12.84
C GLN A 97 -3.16 4.21 12.14
N LEU A 98 -3.28 4.49 10.83
CA LEU A 98 -2.22 5.13 10.05
C LEU A 98 -2.05 6.62 10.40
N LEU A 99 -3.14 7.33 10.70
CA LEU A 99 -3.08 8.71 11.18
C LEU A 99 -2.41 8.78 12.56
N ASP A 100 -2.77 7.88 13.48
CA ASP A 100 -2.12 7.79 14.80
C ASP A 100 -0.60 7.53 14.69
N GLN A 101 -0.18 6.69 13.73
CA GLN A 101 1.24 6.44 13.45
C GLN A 101 1.99 7.68 12.93
N LEU A 102 1.34 8.46 12.07
CA LEU A 102 1.89 9.71 11.53
C LEU A 102 2.04 10.77 12.64
N ASP A 103 1.06 10.89 13.52
CA ASP A 103 1.10 11.81 14.65
C ASP A 103 2.15 11.40 15.68
N GLY A 104 2.26 10.09 15.97
CA GLY A 104 3.31 9.54 16.84
C GLY A 104 4.74 9.74 16.33
N CYS A 105 4.92 9.86 15.00
CA CYS A 105 6.22 10.17 14.39
C CYS A 105 6.67 11.64 14.56
N ARG A 106 5.79 12.53 15.03
CA ARG A 106 6.12 13.96 15.23
C ARG A 106 6.80 14.28 16.57
N SER A 107 7.23 13.29 17.36
CA SER A 107 8.03 13.50 18.60
C SER A 107 9.43 12.89 18.43
N PRO A 108 10.51 13.68 18.56
CA PRO A 108 10.84 14.37 19.82
C PRO A 108 10.98 15.89 19.66
N GLY A 109 10.28 16.62 20.53
CA GLY A 109 10.66 17.99 20.91
C GLY A 109 11.64 17.96 22.07
#